data_AF-A0A1G7Q7B1-F1
#
_entry.id   AF-A0A1G7Q7B1-F1
#
_cell.length_a   1.000
_cell.length_b   1.000
_cell.length_c   1.000
_cell.angle_alpha   90.00
_cell.angle_beta   90.00
_cell.angle_gamma   90.00
#
_symmetry.space_group_name_H-M   'P 1'
#
loop_
_entity.id
_entity.type
_entity.pdbx_description
1 polymer ?
#
loop_
_entity_poly.entity_id
_entity_poly.type
_entity_poly.pdbx_seq_one_letter_code
_entity_poly.pdbx_strand_id
1 'polypeptide(L)'
;MRDRVPPAQEKVVISRSGNKCAYPDCGVVLTISPKNSGDRPKATGKVAHIAAASPGGPRYDESMTAQERGSADNLIYLCGPHHDAIDSQLEHHTRELLLTAKRRHEQAVDRAVRSALGTVSYVELEVVCTVISNAPPPPQKMGIERALPLQDKIQLNGLGLTSVQRITDGLSQAARVAQFIEFQHSTIQPGFGRRLVARFKSDYFAALAEGLEPDGVFDYLVQTAIDNAGPRDTPEIHAAALSVVAYLFEICEIFERE
;
A
#
# COMPACT_ATOMS: atom_id res chain seq x y z
N MET A 1 -22.06 14.58 -12.88
CA MET A 1 -21.42 14.43 -11.55
C MET A 1 -20.00 13.92 -11.80
N ARG A 2 -18.99 14.46 -11.12
CA ARG A 2 -17.59 14.01 -11.28
C ARG A 2 -17.36 12.80 -10.38
N ASP A 3 -16.89 11.70 -10.92
CA ASP A 3 -16.51 10.54 -10.11
C ASP A 3 -15.37 10.94 -9.17
N ARG A 4 -15.54 10.68 -7.88
CA ARG A 4 -14.47 10.93 -6.88
C ARG A 4 -13.53 9.74 -6.88
N VAL A 5 -12.26 10.00 -6.58
CA VAL A 5 -11.31 8.94 -6.27
C VAL A 5 -11.79 8.24 -4.98
N PRO A 6 -12.05 6.92 -4.99
CA PRO A 6 -12.36 6.18 -3.78
C PRO A 6 -11.15 6.20 -2.83
N PRO A 7 -11.33 6.47 -1.52
CA PRO A 7 -10.21 6.55 -0.58
C PRO A 7 -9.34 5.29 -0.52
N ALA A 8 -9.94 4.11 -0.68
CA ALA A 8 -9.22 2.85 -0.75
C ALA A 8 -8.30 2.76 -1.99
N GLN A 9 -8.80 3.20 -3.16
CA GLN A 9 -8.05 3.23 -4.42
C GLN A 9 -6.95 4.30 -4.40
N GLU A 10 -7.19 5.45 -3.76
CA GLU A 10 -6.17 6.46 -3.48
C GLU A 10 -5.00 5.85 -2.68
N LYS A 11 -5.30 5.06 -1.65
CA LYS A 11 -4.25 4.40 -0.86
C LYS A 11 -3.44 3.40 -1.70
N VAL A 12 -4.10 2.61 -2.55
CA VAL A 12 -3.42 1.67 -3.45
C VAL A 12 -2.45 2.38 -4.39
N VAL A 13 -2.88 3.46 -5.05
CA VAL A 13 -1.99 4.19 -5.98
C VAL A 13 -0.82 4.86 -5.25
N ILE A 14 -1.03 5.37 -4.03
CA ILE A 14 0.05 5.93 -3.21
C ILE A 14 1.08 4.85 -2.85
N SER A 15 0.61 3.66 -2.45
CA SER A 15 1.44 2.47 -2.16
C SER A 15 2.36 2.12 -3.32
N ARG A 16 1.77 1.96 -4.51
CA ARG A 16 2.51 1.61 -5.74
C ARG A 16 3.49 2.70 -6.15
N SER A 17 3.18 3.96 -5.84
CA SER A 17 4.03 5.10 -6.16
C SER A 17 5.20 5.29 -5.18
N GLY A 18 5.23 4.56 -4.06
CA GLY A 18 6.26 4.68 -3.04
C GLY A 18 6.35 6.11 -2.48
N ASN A 19 5.20 6.79 -2.32
CA ASN A 19 5.08 8.19 -1.92
C ASN A 19 5.89 9.19 -2.79
N LYS A 20 6.21 8.85 -4.04
CA LYS A 20 6.94 9.73 -4.97
C LYS A 20 6.08 10.15 -6.14
N CYS A 21 6.41 11.28 -6.76
CA CYS A 21 5.77 11.73 -7.98
C CYS A 21 6.10 10.76 -9.13
N ALA A 22 5.06 10.19 -9.75
CA ALA A 22 5.16 9.23 -10.84
C ALA A 22 5.36 9.87 -12.23
N TYR A 23 5.53 11.20 -12.29
CA TYR A 23 5.90 11.88 -13.53
C TYR A 23 7.33 11.51 -13.94
N PRO A 24 7.62 11.27 -15.24
CA PRO A 24 8.96 10.95 -15.71
C PRO A 24 10.02 11.92 -15.18
N ASP A 25 11.13 11.37 -14.71
CA ASP A 25 12.30 12.11 -14.21
C ASP A 25 12.07 13.07 -13.02
N CYS A 26 10.87 13.05 -12.41
CA CYS A 26 10.57 13.91 -11.27
C CYS A 26 11.06 13.34 -9.95
N GLY A 27 10.55 12.16 -9.54
CA GLY A 27 11.00 11.44 -8.34
C GLY A 27 10.84 12.15 -7.00
N VAL A 28 10.21 13.34 -6.96
CA VAL A 28 10.01 14.14 -5.74
C VAL A 28 9.22 13.32 -4.72
N VAL A 29 9.72 13.27 -3.48
CA VAL A 29 9.02 12.69 -2.33
C VAL A 29 7.83 13.59 -1.97
N LEU A 30 6.65 12.99 -1.85
CA LEU A 30 5.37 13.67 -1.67
C LEU A 30 4.87 13.61 -0.23
N THR A 31 5.75 13.30 0.71
CA THR A 31 5.50 13.29 2.15
C THR A 31 6.39 14.33 2.83
N ILE A 32 5.81 15.12 3.73
CA ILE A 32 6.56 16.03 4.60
C ILE A 32 6.60 15.44 6.01
N SER A 33 7.80 15.32 6.57
CA SER A 33 7.99 14.89 7.95
C SER A 33 7.50 15.96 8.95
N PRO A 34 6.94 15.55 10.10
CA PRO A 34 6.68 16.39 11.27
C PRO A 34 7.88 17.28 11.61
N LYS A 35 7.61 18.54 11.97
CA LYS A 35 8.66 19.45 12.46
C LYS A 35 8.74 19.44 13.99
N ASN A 36 7.62 19.15 14.66
CA ASN A 36 7.52 19.06 16.12
C ASN A 36 6.92 17.72 16.55
N SER A 37 7.08 17.37 17.83
CA SER A 37 6.59 16.12 18.42
C SER A 37 5.07 15.93 18.37
N GLY A 38 4.30 17.01 18.22
CA GLY A 38 2.84 16.97 18.05
C GLY A 38 2.37 16.94 16.59
N ASP A 39 3.28 17.15 15.62
CA ASP A 39 2.91 17.20 14.21
C ASP A 39 2.77 15.78 13.64
N ARG A 40 1.85 15.61 12.69
CA ARG A 40 1.73 14.37 11.91
C ARG A 40 2.40 14.53 10.55
N PRO A 41 2.91 13.44 9.96
CA PRO A 41 3.39 13.46 8.58
C PRO A 41 2.25 13.93 7.66
N LYS A 42 2.60 14.71 6.63
CA LYS A 42 1.62 15.24 5.69
C LYS A 42 1.93 14.77 4.28
N ALA A 43 0.99 14.02 3.70
CA ALA A 43 0.97 13.79 2.26
C ALA A 43 0.66 15.11 1.53
N THR A 44 1.45 15.41 0.51
CA THR A 44 1.40 16.64 -0.32
C THR A 44 1.14 16.35 -1.78
N GLY A 45 1.25 15.09 -2.20
CA GLY A 45 0.91 14.69 -3.55
C GLY A 45 -0.59 14.73 -3.81
N LYS A 46 -0.93 14.71 -5.10
CA LYS A 46 -2.29 14.69 -5.60
C LYS A 46 -2.50 13.44 -6.44
N VAL A 47 -3.62 12.75 -6.25
CA VAL A 47 -4.04 11.67 -7.14
C VAL A 47 -4.82 12.26 -8.31
N ALA A 48 -4.36 11.99 -9.52
CA ALA A 48 -5.01 12.40 -10.75
C ALA A 48 -5.60 11.19 -11.50
N HIS A 49 -6.63 11.46 -12.28
CA HIS A 49 -7.17 10.49 -13.23
C HIS A 49 -6.37 10.53 -14.53
N ILE A 50 -5.98 9.36 -15.04
CA ILE A 50 -5.35 9.24 -16.35
C ILE A 50 -6.41 9.47 -17.44
N ALA A 51 -7.52 8.73 -17.42
CA ALA A 51 -8.72 9.04 -18.19
C ALA A 51 -9.75 9.73 -17.27
N ALA A 52 -10.28 10.88 -17.69
CA ALA A 52 -11.09 11.74 -16.82
C ALA A 52 -12.28 11.03 -16.14
N ALA A 53 -12.57 11.49 -14.93
CA ALA A 53 -13.66 11.04 -14.06
C ALA A 53 -15.08 11.40 -14.54
N SER A 54 -15.22 12.13 -15.65
CA SER A 54 -16.53 12.56 -16.17
C SER A 54 -16.46 12.96 -17.64
N PRO A 55 -17.58 12.87 -18.37
CA PRO A 55 -17.69 13.37 -19.74
C PRO A 55 -17.18 14.80 -19.88
N GLY A 56 -16.50 15.08 -20.99
CA GLY A 56 -15.92 16.40 -21.30
C GLY A 56 -14.62 16.74 -20.56
N GLY A 57 -14.10 15.83 -19.71
CA GLY A 57 -12.81 16.00 -19.06
C GLY A 57 -11.62 15.52 -19.90
N PRO A 58 -10.37 15.82 -19.48
CA PRO A 58 -9.14 15.36 -20.13
C PRO A 58 -9.11 13.85 -20.39
N ARG A 59 -8.92 13.45 -21.65
CA ARG A 59 -8.80 12.03 -22.05
C ARG A 59 -9.99 11.16 -21.59
N TYR A 60 -11.19 11.73 -21.50
CA TYR A 60 -12.39 10.97 -21.14
C TYR A 60 -12.60 9.81 -22.12
N ASP A 61 -12.90 8.63 -21.57
CA ASP A 61 -13.20 7.41 -22.31
C ASP A 61 -14.61 6.94 -21.93
N GLU A 62 -15.53 7.00 -22.90
CA GLU A 62 -16.94 6.65 -22.70
C GLU A 62 -17.17 5.16 -22.50
N SER A 63 -16.20 4.31 -22.88
CA SER A 63 -16.28 2.88 -22.69
C SER A 63 -16.00 2.46 -21.24
N MET A 64 -15.40 3.35 -20.43
CA MET A 64 -15.09 3.07 -19.04
C MET A 64 -16.33 3.22 -18.14
N THR A 65 -16.50 2.26 -17.24
CA THR A 65 -17.43 2.33 -16.11
C THR A 65 -16.95 3.32 -15.04
N ALA A 66 -17.83 3.71 -14.12
CA ALA A 66 -17.44 4.56 -12.98
C ALA A 66 -16.41 3.85 -12.07
N GLN A 67 -16.52 2.53 -11.92
CA GLN A 67 -15.57 1.72 -11.16
C GLN A 67 -14.18 1.73 -11.80
N GLU A 68 -14.10 1.50 -13.12
CA GLU A 68 -12.82 1.55 -13.84
C GLU A 68 -12.19 2.94 -13.79
N ARG A 69 -12.99 4.01 -13.89
CA ARG A 69 -12.49 5.38 -13.77
C ARG A 69 -11.89 5.68 -12.40
N GLY A 70 -12.51 5.17 -11.33
CA GLY A 70 -12.02 5.32 -9.96
C GLY A 70 -10.94 4.31 -9.54
N SER A 71 -10.62 3.32 -10.38
CA SER A 71 -9.65 2.27 -10.03
C SER A 71 -8.20 2.78 -10.01
N ALA A 72 -7.37 2.21 -9.14
CA ALA A 72 -5.95 2.53 -9.03
C ALA A 72 -5.17 2.35 -10.36
N ASP A 73 -5.69 1.56 -11.28
CA ASP A 73 -5.11 1.35 -12.61
C ASP A 73 -5.30 2.57 -13.53
N ASN A 74 -6.38 3.35 -13.31
CA ASN A 74 -6.63 4.62 -13.98
C ASN A 74 -6.11 5.83 -13.20
N LEU A 75 -5.47 5.64 -12.05
CA LEU A 75 -4.99 6.72 -11.19
C LEU A 75 -3.46 6.83 -11.23
N ILE A 76 -2.96 8.06 -11.09
CA ILE A 76 -1.53 8.36 -11.01
C ILE A 76 -1.25 9.38 -9.89
N TYR A 77 -0.18 9.18 -9.12
CA TYR A 77 0.19 10.04 -8.00
C TYR A 77 1.27 11.04 -8.40
N LEU A 78 0.98 12.34 -8.26
CA LEU A 78 1.79 13.42 -8.83
C LEU A 78 2.03 14.56 -7.82
N CYS A 79 3.12 15.31 -8.01
CA CYS A 79 3.29 16.60 -7.34
C CYS A 79 2.32 17.65 -7.91
N GLY A 80 2.11 18.76 -7.20
CA GLY A 80 1.23 19.84 -7.64
C GLY A 80 1.49 20.32 -9.08
N PRO A 81 2.73 20.69 -9.45
CA PRO A 81 3.05 21.11 -10.81
C PRO A 81 2.70 20.10 -11.90
N HIS A 82 3.07 18.82 -11.72
CA HIS A 82 2.79 17.80 -12.73
C HIS A 82 1.31 17.42 -12.79
N HIS A 83 0.61 17.42 -11.65
CA HIS A 83 -0.84 17.26 -11.63
C HIS A 83 -1.53 18.31 -12.50
N ASP A 84 -1.11 19.56 -12.41
CA ASP A 84 -1.72 20.66 -13.18
C ASP A 84 -1.29 20.61 -14.67
N ALA A 85 -0.05 20.18 -14.94
CA ALA A 85 0.49 20.04 -16.29
C ALA A 85 -0.23 18.98 -17.13
N ILE A 86 -0.52 17.80 -16.55
CA ILE A 86 -1.15 16.69 -17.28
C ILE A 86 -2.57 17.03 -17.75
N ASP A 87 -3.26 17.94 -17.05
CA ASP A 87 -4.63 18.36 -17.40
C ASP A 87 -4.65 19.58 -18.34
N SER A 88 -3.50 20.22 -18.56
CA SER A 88 -3.38 21.42 -19.41
C SER A 88 -2.75 21.14 -20.78
N GLN A 89 -1.77 20.22 -20.85
CA GLN A 89 -1.02 19.93 -22.08
C GLN A 89 -1.42 18.57 -22.65
N LEU A 90 -2.65 18.47 -23.17
CA LEU A 90 -3.29 17.18 -23.52
C LEU A 90 -2.68 16.47 -24.73
N GLU A 91 -2.13 17.21 -25.70
CA GLU A 91 -1.46 16.63 -26.86
C GLU A 91 -0.20 15.86 -26.47
N HIS A 92 0.55 16.37 -25.48
CA HIS A 92 1.72 15.71 -24.94
C HIS A 92 1.35 14.61 -23.93
N HIS A 93 0.47 14.91 -22.98
CA HIS A 93 0.08 13.99 -21.93
C HIS A 93 -1.07 13.09 -22.39
N THR A 94 -0.77 12.21 -23.35
CA THR A 94 -1.71 11.19 -23.81
C THR A 94 -1.94 10.13 -22.72
N ARG A 95 -3.07 9.42 -22.81
CA ARG A 95 -3.37 8.28 -21.90
C ARG A 95 -2.24 7.26 -21.91
N GLU A 96 -1.72 6.93 -23.09
CA GLU A 96 -0.64 5.94 -23.26
C GLU A 96 0.65 6.38 -22.58
N LEU A 97 1.03 7.66 -22.71
CA LEU A 97 2.22 8.21 -22.06
C LEU A 97 2.10 8.13 -20.54
N LEU A 98 0.95 8.54 -19.97
CA LEU A 98 0.72 8.51 -18.52
C LEU A 98 0.69 7.08 -17.96
N LEU A 99 0.05 6.14 -18.66
CA LEU A 99 0.08 4.72 -18.28
C LEU A 99 1.49 4.14 -18.33
N THR A 100 2.28 4.52 -19.32
CA THR A 100 3.68 4.07 -19.44
C THR A 100 4.55 4.66 -18.35
N ALA A 101 4.38 5.95 -18.04
CA ALA A 101 5.07 6.61 -16.93
C ALA A 101 4.75 5.94 -15.58
N LYS A 102 3.46 5.73 -15.29
CA LYS A 102 2.99 5.01 -14.10
C LYS A 102 3.66 3.64 -13.97
N ARG A 103 3.56 2.78 -14.99
CA ARG A 103 4.15 1.44 -14.96
C ARG A 103 5.66 1.45 -14.71
N ARG A 104 6.40 2.33 -15.39
CA ARG A 104 7.86 2.44 -15.22
C ARG A 104 8.23 2.88 -13.81
N HIS A 105 7.48 3.83 -13.26
CA HIS A 105 7.66 4.34 -11.90
C HIS A 105 7.40 3.26 -10.85
N GLU A 106 6.25 2.58 -10.93
CA GLU A 106 5.88 1.52 -9.98
C GLU A 106 6.90 0.38 -9.98
N GLN A 107 7.39 -0.02 -11.16
CA GLN A 107 8.48 -1.00 -11.27
C GLN A 107 9.80 -0.51 -10.64
N ALA A 108 10.10 0.79 -10.73
CA ALA A 108 11.29 1.36 -10.11
C ALA A 108 11.17 1.40 -8.58
N VAL A 109 9.98 1.72 -8.06
CA VAL A 109 9.65 1.65 -6.63
C VAL A 109 9.83 0.22 -6.12
N ASP A 110 9.23 -0.77 -6.79
CA ASP A 110 9.36 -2.18 -6.40
C ASP A 110 10.83 -2.63 -6.35
N ARG A 111 11.63 -2.26 -7.35
CA ARG A 111 13.08 -2.57 -7.36
C ARG A 111 13.82 -1.91 -6.19
N ALA A 112 13.49 -0.66 -5.86
CA ALA A 112 14.10 0.04 -4.75
C ALA A 112 13.75 -0.60 -3.40
N VAL A 113 12.47 -0.93 -3.19
CA VAL A 113 12.00 -1.65 -1.98
C VAL A 113 12.69 -3.00 -1.87
N ARG A 114 12.73 -3.79 -2.95
CA ARG A 114 13.42 -5.09 -2.96
C ARG A 114 14.89 -4.97 -2.59
N SER A 115 15.58 -3.95 -3.12
CA SER A 115 17.00 -3.72 -2.83
C SER A 115 17.25 -3.36 -1.35
N ALA A 116 16.28 -2.72 -0.70
CA ALA A 116 16.36 -2.34 0.71
C ALA A 116 16.03 -3.48 1.68
N LEU A 117 15.44 -4.59 1.24
CA LEU A 117 15.09 -5.72 2.12
C LEU A 117 16.30 -6.26 2.90
N GLY A 118 17.47 -6.31 2.25
CA GLY A 118 18.70 -6.77 2.88
C GLY A 118 19.24 -5.86 3.99
N THR A 119 18.81 -4.60 4.02
CA THR A 119 19.29 -3.59 4.97
C THR A 119 18.29 -3.29 6.09
N VAL A 120 17.08 -3.88 6.07
CA VAL A 120 16.06 -3.71 7.11
C VAL A 120 16.58 -4.19 8.47
N SER A 121 16.58 -3.30 9.47
CA SER A 121 16.99 -3.60 10.84
C SER A 121 15.80 -3.61 11.81
N TYR A 122 16.07 -3.83 13.10
CA TYR A 122 15.04 -3.76 14.14
C TYR A 122 14.47 -2.34 14.32
N VAL A 123 15.23 -1.30 13.95
CA VAL A 123 14.76 0.09 14.04
C VAL A 123 13.57 0.31 13.11
N GLU A 124 13.64 -0.16 11.87
CA GLU A 124 12.55 -0.02 10.92
C GLU A 124 11.35 -0.90 11.29
N LEU A 125 11.60 -2.12 11.75
CA LEU A 125 10.54 -3.02 12.22
C LEU A 125 9.81 -2.47 13.45
N GLU A 126 10.53 -1.86 14.40
CA GLU A 126 9.93 -1.24 15.57
C GLU A 126 9.03 -0.07 15.19
N VAL A 127 9.49 0.77 14.27
CA VAL A 127 8.70 1.90 13.78
C VAL A 127 7.39 1.43 13.14
N VAL A 128 7.43 0.40 12.29
CA VAL A 128 6.24 -0.16 11.64
C VAL A 128 5.30 -0.84 12.65
N CYS A 129 5.81 -1.75 13.48
CA CYS A 129 4.95 -2.59 14.31
C CYS A 129 4.43 -1.89 15.57
N THR A 130 5.17 -0.94 16.15
CA THR A 130 4.78 -0.28 17.41
C THR A 130 3.51 0.55 17.23
N VAL A 131 3.36 1.23 16.10
CA VAL A 131 2.16 2.04 15.86
C VAL A 131 0.95 1.17 15.54
N ILE A 132 1.15 0.05 14.82
CA ILE A 132 0.08 -0.90 14.54
C ILE A 132 -0.47 -1.51 15.85
N SER A 133 0.42 -1.85 16.80
CA SER A 133 0.07 -2.51 18.06
C SER A 133 -0.58 -1.61 19.12
N ASN A 134 -0.47 -0.28 19.02
CA ASN A 134 -0.96 0.67 20.03
C ASN A 134 -2.33 1.29 19.71
N ALA A 135 -2.87 1.07 18.51
CA ALA A 135 -4.20 1.53 18.14
C ALA A 135 -5.27 0.48 18.48
N PRO A 136 -6.40 0.86 19.11
CA PRO A 136 -7.46 -0.09 19.43
C PRO A 136 -8.04 -0.71 18.14
N PRO A 137 -8.21 -2.04 18.07
CA PRO A 137 -8.83 -2.67 16.91
C PRO A 137 -10.30 -2.26 16.82
N PRO A 138 -10.83 -1.99 15.61
CA PRO A 138 -12.27 -1.90 15.38
C PRO A 138 -13.00 -3.17 15.86
N PRO A 139 -14.24 -3.07 16.35
CA PRO A 139 -14.98 -4.24 16.83
C PRO A 139 -15.24 -5.23 15.67
N GLN A 140 -14.85 -6.49 15.85
CA GLN A 140 -15.04 -7.57 14.87
C GLN A 140 -15.51 -8.88 15.53
N LYS A 141 -16.31 -9.67 14.80
CA LYS A 141 -16.68 -11.05 15.15
C LYS A 141 -15.63 -11.99 14.57
N MET A 142 -14.87 -12.68 15.43
CA MET A 142 -13.86 -13.66 15.00
C MET A 142 -14.48 -15.05 14.87
N GLY A 143 -14.38 -15.66 13.69
CA GLY A 143 -14.66 -17.09 13.46
C GLY A 143 -13.44 -17.97 13.73
N ILE A 144 -13.64 -19.28 13.83
CA ILE A 144 -12.57 -20.28 14.03
C ILE A 144 -11.99 -20.62 12.66
N GLU A 145 -10.68 -20.41 12.48
CA GLU A 145 -9.97 -20.58 11.20
C GLU A 145 -9.05 -21.82 11.24
N ARG A 146 -8.70 -22.38 10.06
CA ARG A 146 -7.82 -23.55 9.90
C ARG A 146 -6.67 -23.21 8.94
N ALA A 147 -5.43 -23.50 9.33
CA ALA A 147 -4.21 -23.15 8.58
C ALA A 147 -4.14 -23.75 7.17
N LEU A 148 -3.88 -22.91 6.17
CA LEU A 148 -3.58 -23.30 4.79
C LEU A 148 -2.12 -22.99 4.43
N PRO A 149 -1.47 -23.79 3.57
CA PRO A 149 -0.17 -23.46 2.97
C PRO A 149 -0.23 -22.16 2.14
N LEU A 150 0.86 -21.38 2.11
CA LEU A 150 0.93 -20.10 1.40
C LEU A 150 0.57 -20.18 -0.10
N GLN A 151 0.92 -21.26 -0.78
CA GLN A 151 0.59 -21.43 -2.21
C GLN A 151 -0.92 -21.54 -2.42
N ASP A 152 -1.61 -22.27 -1.55
CA ASP A 152 -3.06 -22.39 -1.58
C ASP A 152 -3.71 -21.04 -1.25
N LYS A 153 -3.10 -20.26 -0.34
CA LYS A 153 -3.52 -18.89 0.00
C LYS A 153 -3.41 -17.92 -1.20
N ILE A 154 -2.29 -17.97 -1.91
CA ILE A 154 -2.04 -17.15 -3.11
C ILE A 154 -3.08 -17.46 -4.18
N GLN A 155 -3.36 -18.75 -4.40
CA GLN A 155 -4.33 -19.20 -5.39
C GLN A 155 -5.77 -18.83 -5.00
N LEU A 156 -6.15 -19.03 -3.74
CA LEU A 156 -7.51 -18.75 -3.24
C LEU A 156 -7.83 -17.26 -3.24
N ASN A 157 -6.85 -16.40 -2.98
CA ASN A 157 -7.04 -14.95 -3.05
C ASN A 157 -6.89 -14.40 -4.48
N GLY A 158 -6.59 -15.21 -5.50
CA GLY A 158 -6.49 -14.72 -6.88
C GLY A 158 -5.43 -13.64 -7.09
N LEU A 159 -4.33 -13.68 -6.33
CA LEU A 159 -3.29 -12.65 -6.40
C LEU A 159 -2.53 -12.70 -7.74
N GLY A 160 -2.30 -11.52 -8.31
CA GLY A 160 -1.51 -11.35 -9.52
C GLY A 160 -0.02 -11.59 -9.28
N LEU A 161 0.73 -11.82 -10.36
CA LEU A 161 2.16 -12.14 -10.32
C LEU A 161 3.00 -11.10 -9.57
N THR A 162 2.63 -9.81 -9.68
CA THR A 162 3.34 -8.72 -8.98
C THR A 162 3.19 -8.84 -7.47
N SER A 163 1.97 -9.06 -6.96
CA SER A 163 1.71 -9.24 -5.52
C SER A 163 2.40 -10.51 -5.01
N VAL A 164 2.35 -11.60 -5.77
CA VAL A 164 3.04 -12.86 -5.41
C VAL A 164 4.55 -12.64 -5.27
N GLN A 165 5.16 -11.91 -6.20
CA GLN A 165 6.56 -11.56 -6.11
C GLN A 165 6.85 -10.68 -4.89
N ARG A 166 6.04 -9.65 -4.65
CA ARG A 166 6.18 -8.75 -3.49
C ARG A 166 6.04 -9.50 -2.16
N ILE A 167 5.10 -10.43 -2.06
CA ILE A 167 4.94 -11.31 -0.89
C ILE A 167 6.18 -12.16 -0.71
N THR A 168 6.65 -12.83 -1.76
CA THR A 168 7.86 -13.65 -1.73
C THR A 168 9.08 -12.84 -1.30
N ASP A 169 9.22 -11.63 -1.84
CA ASP A 169 10.28 -10.68 -1.47
C ASP A 169 10.22 -10.33 0.02
N GLY A 170 9.04 -9.96 0.54
CA GLY A 170 8.84 -9.67 1.97
C GLY A 170 9.11 -10.87 2.88
N LEU A 171 8.68 -12.07 2.47
CA LEU A 171 8.90 -13.30 3.21
C LEU A 171 10.37 -13.72 3.30
N SER A 172 11.25 -13.18 2.45
CA SER A 172 12.70 -13.34 2.63
C SER A 172 13.18 -12.84 4.01
N GLN A 173 12.42 -11.96 4.66
CA GLN A 173 12.70 -11.42 5.99
C GLN A 173 11.84 -12.05 7.11
N ALA A 174 11.04 -13.08 6.82
CA ALA A 174 10.09 -13.68 7.77
C ALA A 174 10.73 -14.09 9.11
N ALA A 175 11.92 -14.72 9.06
CA ALA A 175 12.65 -15.11 10.27
C ALA A 175 13.01 -13.91 11.16
N ARG A 176 13.42 -12.79 10.55
CA ARG A 176 13.77 -11.55 11.28
C ARG A 176 12.53 -10.91 11.89
N VAL A 177 11.42 -10.88 11.14
CA VAL A 177 10.14 -10.37 11.64
C VAL A 177 9.62 -11.21 12.81
N ALA A 178 9.68 -12.54 12.70
CA ALA A 178 9.27 -13.45 13.77
C ALA A 178 10.10 -13.24 15.06
N GLN A 179 11.43 -13.17 14.94
CA GLN A 179 12.33 -12.91 16.07
C GLN A 179 12.04 -11.55 16.73
N PHE A 180 11.75 -10.52 15.93
CA PHE A 180 11.40 -9.20 16.44
C PHE A 180 10.07 -9.22 17.22
N ILE A 181 9.03 -9.85 16.67
CA ILE A 181 7.71 -9.94 17.33
C ILE A 181 7.82 -10.72 18.65
N GLU A 182 8.57 -11.82 18.67
CA GLU A 182 8.81 -12.61 19.88
C GLU A 182 9.53 -11.78 20.94
N PHE A 183 10.60 -11.06 20.56
CA PHE A 183 11.32 -10.16 21.46
C PHE A 183 10.41 -9.07 22.05
N GLN A 184 9.59 -8.43 21.23
CA GLN A 184 8.62 -7.43 21.70
C GLN A 184 7.60 -8.03 22.67
N HIS A 185 7.10 -9.23 22.38
CA HIS A 185 6.15 -9.94 23.23
C HIS A 185 6.75 -10.32 24.59
N SER A 186 7.97 -10.88 24.59
CA SER A 186 8.63 -11.39 25.79
C SER A 186 9.20 -10.29 26.68
N THR A 187 9.64 -9.18 26.10
CA THR A 187 10.54 -8.23 26.78
C THR A 187 9.94 -6.84 26.97
N ILE A 188 9.06 -6.40 26.07
CA ILE A 188 8.62 -4.99 26.03
C ILE A 188 7.14 -4.86 26.37
N GLN A 189 6.27 -5.57 25.64
CA GLN A 189 4.82 -5.48 25.79
C GLN A 189 4.15 -6.85 25.63
N PRO A 190 3.70 -7.48 26.73
CA PRO A 190 2.87 -8.67 26.66
C PRO A 190 1.67 -8.48 25.72
N GLY A 191 1.41 -9.50 24.90
CA GLY A 191 0.32 -9.47 23.92
C GLY A 191 0.56 -8.63 22.66
N PHE A 192 1.78 -8.10 22.43
CA PHE A 192 2.16 -7.35 21.22
C PHE A 192 1.74 -8.06 19.92
N GLY A 193 2.19 -9.31 19.72
CA GLY A 193 1.84 -10.09 18.52
C GLY A 193 0.34 -10.29 18.32
N ARG A 194 -0.44 -10.50 19.40
CA ARG A 194 -1.91 -10.62 19.31
C ARG A 194 -2.57 -9.34 18.83
N ARG A 195 -2.14 -8.17 19.32
CA ARG A 195 -2.66 -6.87 18.86
C ARG A 195 -2.30 -6.60 17.40
N LEU A 196 -1.08 -6.92 17.02
CA LEU A 196 -0.60 -6.79 15.64
C LEU A 196 -1.45 -7.60 14.65
N VAL A 197 -1.69 -8.89 14.95
CA VAL A 197 -2.56 -9.78 14.15
C VAL A 197 -4.00 -9.25 14.11
N ALA A 198 -4.56 -8.86 15.26
CA ALA A 198 -5.93 -8.36 15.33
C ALA A 198 -6.12 -7.11 14.45
N ARG A 199 -5.14 -6.19 14.47
CA ARG A 199 -5.19 -4.99 13.63
C ARG A 199 -5.05 -5.32 12.14
N PHE A 200 -4.10 -6.18 11.79
CA PHE A 200 -3.94 -6.66 10.41
C PHE A 200 -5.23 -7.26 9.85
N LYS A 201 -5.89 -8.17 10.59
CA LYS A 201 -7.18 -8.74 10.18
C LYS A 201 -8.25 -7.67 9.99
N SER A 202 -8.33 -6.71 10.92
CA SER A 202 -9.29 -5.62 10.79
C SER A 202 -9.07 -4.78 9.52
N ASP A 203 -7.82 -4.43 9.22
CA ASP A 203 -7.49 -3.63 8.04
C ASP A 203 -7.74 -4.45 6.75
N TYR A 204 -7.54 -5.78 6.78
CA TYR A 204 -7.82 -6.68 5.66
C TYR A 204 -9.31 -6.73 5.32
N PHE A 205 -10.17 -6.98 6.31
CA PHE A 205 -11.62 -7.01 6.08
C PHE A 205 -12.18 -5.62 5.72
N ALA A 206 -11.58 -4.55 6.21
CA ALA A 206 -11.93 -3.19 5.78
C ALA A 206 -11.61 -2.99 4.29
N ALA A 207 -10.44 -3.45 3.83
CA ALA A 207 -10.06 -3.40 2.42
C ALA A 207 -11.00 -4.21 1.52
N LEU A 208 -11.44 -5.39 1.96
CA LEU A 208 -12.43 -6.21 1.24
C LEU A 208 -13.80 -5.52 1.16
N ALA A 209 -14.26 -4.91 2.26
CA ALA A 209 -15.53 -4.20 2.30
C ALA A 209 -15.58 -2.98 1.35
N GLU A 210 -14.42 -2.43 0.99
CA GLU A 210 -14.27 -1.34 0.00
C GLU A 210 -14.29 -1.85 -1.46
N GLY A 211 -14.42 -3.16 -1.68
CA GLY A 211 -14.46 -3.76 -3.02
C GLY A 211 -13.14 -3.69 -3.77
N LEU A 212 -12.02 -3.70 -3.03
CA LEU A 212 -10.69 -3.77 -3.65
C LEU A 212 -10.46 -5.16 -4.25
N GLU A 213 -9.90 -5.19 -5.45
CA GLU A 213 -9.35 -6.41 -6.03
C GLU A 213 -8.21 -6.96 -5.15
N PRO A 214 -7.91 -8.26 -5.21
CA PRO A 214 -6.97 -8.89 -4.28
C PRO A 214 -5.58 -8.23 -4.22
N ASP A 215 -5.02 -7.83 -5.37
CA ASP A 215 -3.75 -7.09 -5.42
C ASP A 215 -3.87 -5.73 -4.73
N GLY A 216 -5.00 -5.05 -4.91
CA GLY A 216 -5.31 -3.80 -4.23
C GLY A 216 -5.43 -3.96 -2.72
N VAL A 217 -5.99 -5.07 -2.22
CA VAL A 217 -6.05 -5.37 -0.79
C VAL A 217 -4.64 -5.46 -0.19
N PHE A 218 -3.73 -6.18 -0.87
CA PHE A 218 -2.35 -6.29 -0.40
C PHE A 218 -1.63 -4.93 -0.38
N ASP A 219 -1.75 -4.14 -1.46
CA ASP A 219 -1.16 -2.81 -1.55
C ASP A 219 -1.72 -1.84 -0.50
N TYR A 220 -3.04 -1.92 -0.24
CA TYR A 220 -3.71 -1.15 0.80
C TYR A 220 -3.16 -1.47 2.19
N LEU A 221 -2.93 -2.75 2.49
CA LEU A 221 -2.36 -3.19 3.77
C LEU A 221 -0.93 -2.69 3.94
N VAL A 222 -0.08 -2.82 2.91
CA VAL A 222 1.30 -2.31 2.95
C VAL A 222 1.31 -0.80 3.21
N GLN A 223 0.50 -0.03 2.48
CA GLN A 223 0.45 1.42 2.69
C GLN A 223 -0.14 1.79 4.05
N THR A 224 -1.12 1.03 4.55
CA THR A 224 -1.65 1.25 5.90
C THR A 224 -0.57 0.99 6.96
N ALA A 225 0.30 -0.01 6.77
CA ALA A 225 1.45 -0.21 7.62
C ALA A 225 2.47 0.95 7.53
N ILE A 226 2.71 1.49 6.33
CA ILE A 226 3.59 2.67 6.13
C ILE A 226 3.00 3.93 6.78
N ASP A 227 1.71 4.20 6.59
CA ASP A 227 1.01 5.34 7.22
C ASP A 227 1.12 5.28 8.74
N ASN A 228 1.02 4.07 9.29
CA ASN A 228 1.18 3.80 10.72
C ASN A 228 2.66 3.91 11.14
N ALA A 229 3.63 3.57 10.31
CA ALA A 229 5.07 3.70 10.61
C ALA A 229 5.53 5.17 10.86
N GLY A 230 4.64 6.16 10.73
CA GLY A 230 4.93 7.53 11.09
C GLY A 230 5.79 8.24 10.03
N PRO A 231 6.70 9.15 10.41
CA PRO A 231 7.23 10.17 9.49
C PRO A 231 8.33 9.74 8.55
N ARG A 232 8.82 8.50 8.71
CA ARG A 232 9.99 8.01 7.97
C ARG A 232 9.51 7.38 6.68
N ASP A 233 9.75 8.07 5.58
CA ASP A 233 9.36 7.65 4.25
C ASP A 233 10.61 7.23 3.46
N THR A 234 11.22 6.13 3.89
CA THR A 234 12.46 5.60 3.31
C THR A 234 12.25 4.22 2.68
N PRO A 235 13.11 3.79 1.74
CA PRO A 235 13.03 2.44 1.16
C PRO A 235 13.08 1.33 2.21
N GLU A 236 13.81 1.53 3.31
CA GLU A 236 13.92 0.56 4.40
C GLU A 236 12.61 0.44 5.20
N ILE A 237 11.89 1.55 5.41
CA ILE A 237 10.56 1.51 6.04
C ILE A 237 9.55 0.81 5.13
N HIS A 238 9.61 1.07 3.82
CA HIS A 238 8.74 0.39 2.86
C HIS A 238 9.04 -1.11 2.81
N ALA A 239 10.32 -1.48 2.84
CA ALA A 239 10.76 -2.88 2.90
C ALA A 239 10.34 -3.56 4.22
N ALA A 240 10.43 -2.85 5.35
CA ALA A 240 9.96 -3.34 6.65
C ALA A 240 8.44 -3.54 6.66
N ALA A 241 7.67 -2.57 6.15
CA ALA A 241 6.21 -2.68 6.02
C ALA A 241 5.81 -3.86 5.14
N LEU A 242 6.46 -4.01 3.98
CA LEU A 242 6.27 -5.15 3.09
C LEU A 242 6.57 -6.49 3.81
N SER A 243 7.69 -6.55 4.53
CA SER A 243 8.11 -7.76 5.26
C SER A 243 7.13 -8.15 6.36
N VAL A 244 6.65 -7.16 7.13
CA VAL A 244 5.68 -7.38 8.21
C VAL A 244 4.32 -7.81 7.65
N VAL A 245 3.82 -7.12 6.62
CA VAL A 245 2.54 -7.47 5.99
C VAL A 245 2.61 -8.84 5.34
N ALA A 246 3.68 -9.17 4.62
CA ALA A 246 3.86 -10.49 4.01
C ALA A 246 3.93 -11.60 5.07
N TYR A 247 4.67 -11.40 6.17
CA TYR A 247 4.72 -12.34 7.28
C TYR A 247 3.34 -12.53 7.93
N LEU A 248 2.63 -11.44 8.22
CA LEU A 248 1.27 -11.50 8.79
C LEU A 248 0.29 -12.18 7.83
N PHE A 249 0.41 -11.94 6.53
CA PHE A 249 -0.38 -12.62 5.50
C PHE A 249 -0.10 -14.14 5.48
N GLU A 250 1.16 -14.55 5.67
CA GLU A 250 1.53 -15.97 5.77
C GLU A 250 0.99 -16.62 7.05
N ILE A 251 1.09 -15.97 8.21
CA ILE A 251 0.71 -16.58 9.49
C ILE A 251 -0.78 -16.42 9.85
N CYS A 252 -1.45 -15.42 9.30
CA CYS A 252 -2.88 -15.20 9.54
C CYS A 252 -3.72 -16.04 8.57
N GLU A 253 -4.85 -16.53 9.04
CA GLU A 253 -5.78 -17.34 8.25
C GLU A 253 -6.93 -16.46 7.73
N ILE A 254 -6.57 -15.40 7.02
CA ILE A 254 -7.49 -14.47 6.35
C ILE A 254 -8.02 -15.06 5.04
N PHE A 255 -8.81 -16.13 5.11
CA PHE A 255 -9.43 -16.74 3.92
C PHE A 255 -10.92 -16.95 4.13
N GLU A 256 -11.70 -16.42 3.20
CA GLU A 256 -13.09 -16.77 3.01
C GLU A 256 -13.14 -18.24 2.57
N ARG A 257 -13.80 -19.08 3.38
CA ARG A 257 -14.55 -20.20 2.84
C ARG A 257 -16.01 -19.81 2.85
N GLU A 258 -16.66 -20.09 1.72
CA GLU A 258 -18.11 -20.15 1.52
C GLU A 258 -18.88 -20.63 2.76
#